data_AF-A0A0G4PW51-F1
#
_entry.id   AF-A0A0G4PW51-F1
#
_cell.length_a   1.000
_cell.length_b   1.000
_cell.length_c   1.000
_cell.angle_alpha   90.00
_cell.angle_beta   90.00
_cell.angle_gamma   90.00
#
_symmetry.space_group_name_H-M   'P 1'
#
loop_
_entity.id
_entity.type
_entity.pdbx_description
1 polymer ?
#
loop_
_entity_poly.entity_id
_entity_poly.type
_entity_poly.pdbx_seq_one_letter_code
_entity_poly.pdbx_strand_id
1 'polypeptide(L)'
;MSLPEDSQRASVIASCANPLPGNVVSQYGKRIIKISDHQVVKCGPDVTREEFENQRIAHELVDSRIVSIPRVYDFFLDEQGWGYIVMELMKGKVIDPLNDVSAIQRVASVLGHFATFAI
;
A
#
# COMPACT_ATOMS: atom_id res chain seq x y z
N MET A 1 2.48 -24.65 -6.80
CA MET A 1 1.05 -24.81 -7.16
C MET A 1 0.33 -23.60 -6.59
N SER A 2 -0.04 -22.63 -7.42
CA SER A 2 -0.77 -21.43 -7.01
C SER A 2 -2.22 -21.79 -6.74
N LEU A 3 -2.84 -21.16 -5.73
CA LEU A 3 -4.28 -21.26 -5.52
C LEU A 3 -5.02 -20.58 -6.69
N PRO A 4 -6.24 -21.03 -7.05
CA PRO A 4 -7.10 -20.30 -7.97
C PRO A 4 -7.29 -18.84 -7.50
N GLU A 5 -7.36 -17.88 -8.44
CA GLU A 5 -7.48 -16.45 -8.12
C GLU A 5 -8.65 -16.15 -7.16
N ASP A 6 -9.80 -16.81 -7.36
CA ASP A 6 -10.96 -16.69 -6.48
C ASP A 6 -10.69 -17.18 -5.05
N SER A 7 -9.91 -18.26 -4.91
CA SER A 7 -9.50 -18.78 -3.60
C SER A 7 -8.52 -17.83 -2.91
N GLN A 8 -7.70 -17.10 -3.67
CA GLN A 8 -6.78 -16.12 -3.12
C GLN A 8 -7.51 -14.86 -2.64
N ARG A 9 -8.47 -14.34 -3.44
CA ARG A 9 -9.31 -13.20 -3.04
C ARG A 9 -10.17 -13.51 -1.81
N ALA A 10 -10.76 -14.70 -1.74
CA ALA A 10 -11.52 -15.13 -0.57
C ALA A 10 -10.68 -15.12 0.73
N SER A 11 -9.42 -15.56 0.65
CA SER A 11 -8.49 -15.51 1.80
C SER A 11 -8.16 -14.08 2.24
N VAL A 12 -8.00 -13.17 1.27
CA VAL A 12 -7.78 -11.74 1.54
C VAL A 12 -9.00 -11.11 2.23
N ILE A 13 -10.21 -11.40 1.74
CA ILE A 13 -11.46 -10.95 2.37
C ILE A 13 -11.55 -11.44 3.81
N ALA A 14 -11.31 -12.73 4.05
CA ALA A 14 -11.32 -13.31 5.39
C ALA A 14 -10.31 -12.64 6.34
N SER A 15 -9.12 -12.34 5.83
CA SER A 15 -8.06 -11.64 6.59
C SER A 15 -8.45 -10.21 6.97
N CYS A 16 -9.17 -9.51 6.10
CA CYS A 16 -9.69 -8.16 6.36
C CYS A 16 -10.88 -8.15 7.32
N ALA A 17 -11.76 -9.14 7.23
CA ALA A 17 -12.93 -9.28 8.09
C ALA A 17 -12.54 -9.60 9.53
N ASN A 18 -11.60 -10.53 9.73
CA ASN A 18 -11.16 -11.01 11.04
C ASN A 18 -9.62 -11.02 11.15
N PRO A 19 -8.97 -9.85 11.24
CA PRO A 19 -7.52 -9.80 11.25
C PRO A 19 -6.95 -10.32 12.57
N LEU A 20 -5.88 -11.12 12.47
CA LEU A 20 -5.08 -11.47 13.64
C LEU A 20 -4.43 -10.19 14.21
N PRO A 21 -4.39 -9.99 15.54
CA PRO A 21 -3.86 -8.77 16.14
C PRO A 21 -2.45 -8.38 15.66
N GLY A 22 -1.57 -9.37 15.46
CA GLY A 22 -0.20 -9.15 14.97
C GLY A 22 -0.09 -8.79 13.48
N ASN A 23 -1.17 -8.94 12.71
CA ASN A 23 -1.20 -8.62 11.27
C ASN A 23 -1.76 -7.23 10.98
N VAL A 24 -2.29 -6.53 11.98
CA VAL A 24 -2.85 -5.21 11.78
C VAL A 24 -1.72 -4.18 11.72
N VAL A 25 -1.49 -3.60 10.54
CA VAL A 25 -0.43 -2.62 10.31
C VAL A 25 -0.92 -1.21 10.65
N SER A 26 -2.18 -0.89 10.32
CA SER A 26 -2.83 0.37 10.69
C SER A 26 -4.32 0.14 10.92
N GLN A 27 -4.84 0.72 12.01
CA GLN A 27 -6.25 0.72 12.38
C GLN A 27 -6.95 2.06 12.10
N TYR A 28 -6.19 3.14 11.89
CA TYR A 28 -6.75 4.47 11.73
C TYR A 28 -7.07 4.74 10.25
N GLY A 29 -8.34 5.02 9.96
CA GLY A 29 -8.85 5.21 8.60
C GLY A 29 -9.09 3.88 7.87
N LYS A 30 -8.52 3.74 6.67
CA LYS A 30 -8.62 2.51 5.85
C LYS A 30 -7.75 1.40 6.46
N ARG A 31 -8.29 0.18 6.62
CA ARG A 31 -7.60 -0.93 7.30
C ARG A 31 -6.45 -1.47 6.44
N ILE A 32 -5.25 -1.54 7.01
CA ILE A 32 -4.08 -2.17 6.37
C ILE A 32 -3.73 -3.45 7.13
N ILE A 33 -3.87 -4.61 6.47
CA ILE A 33 -3.66 -5.93 7.05
C ILE A 33 -2.51 -6.64 6.34
N LYS A 34 -1.54 -7.16 7.09
CA LYS A 34 -0.48 -8.03 6.58
C LYS A 34 -1.07 -9.39 6.22
N ILE A 35 -0.85 -9.85 4.99
CA ILE A 35 -1.33 -11.14 4.48
C ILE A 35 -0.17 -12.11 4.17
N SER A 36 1.05 -11.59 4.00
CA SER A 36 2.28 -12.38 3.89
C SER A 36 3.50 -11.54 4.29
N ASP A 37 4.71 -12.12 4.25
CA ASP A 37 5.95 -11.38 4.55
C ASP A 37 6.33 -10.31 3.52
N HIS A 38 5.61 -10.27 2.40
CA HIS A 38 5.88 -9.35 1.29
C HIS A 38 4.64 -8.57 0.86
N GLN A 39 3.47 -8.84 1.46
CA GLN A 39 2.21 -8.26 1.01
C GLN A 39 1.33 -7.79 2.16
N VAL A 40 0.67 -6.67 1.92
CA VAL A 40 -0.45 -6.15 2.71
C VAL A 40 -1.67 -6.00 1.82
N VAL A 41 -2.84 -5.96 2.44
CA VAL A 41 -4.07 -5.51 1.81
C VAL A 41 -4.54 -4.23 2.49
N LYS A 42 -4.90 -3.25 1.66
CA LYS A 42 -5.73 -2.12 2.07
C LYS A 42 -7.17 -2.44 1.77
N CYS A 43 -8.04 -2.36 2.76
CA CYS A 43 -9.46 -2.67 2.58
C CYS A 43 -10.37 -1.66 3.28
N GLY A 44 -11.43 -1.25 2.59
CA GLY A 44 -12.40 -0.26 3.06
C GLY A 44 -13.54 0.00 2.07
N PRO A 45 -14.63 0.63 2.53
CA PRO A 45 -15.71 1.05 1.64
C PRO A 45 -15.27 2.14 0.66
N ASP A 46 -14.25 2.93 1.02
CA ASP A 46 -13.71 4.02 0.20
C ASP A 46 -12.42 3.64 -0.56
N VAL A 47 -12.08 2.35 -0.63
CA VAL A 47 -10.92 1.87 -1.41
C VAL A 47 -11.36 1.72 -2.87
N THR A 48 -10.73 2.45 -3.77
CA THR A 48 -11.23 2.58 -5.16
C THR A 48 -10.24 2.08 -6.21
N ARG A 49 -10.74 1.87 -7.42
CA ARG A 49 -9.91 1.51 -8.58
C ARG A 49 -8.95 2.64 -8.94
N GLU A 50 -9.39 3.89 -8.80
CA GLU A 50 -8.57 5.07 -9.06
C GLU A 50 -7.38 5.14 -8.10
N GLU A 51 -7.55 4.73 -6.83
CA GLU A 51 -6.44 4.63 -5.89
C GLU A 51 -5.40 3.59 -6.35
N PHE A 52 -5.86 2.42 -6.80
CA PHE A 52 -5.00 1.37 -7.35
C PHE A 52 -4.22 1.87 -8.58
N GLU A 53 -4.90 2.47 -9.55
CA GLU A 53 -4.26 2.96 -10.78
C GLU A 53 -3.29 4.12 -10.50
N ASN A 54 -3.66 5.06 -9.63
CA ASN A 54 -2.78 6.18 -9.26
C ASN A 54 -1.50 5.67 -8.61
N GLN A 55 -1.59 4.67 -7.73
CA GLN A 55 -0.41 4.07 -7.10
C GLN A 55 0.44 3.29 -8.10
N ARG A 56 -0.18 2.55 -9.05
CA ARG A 56 0.52 1.86 -10.13
C ARG A 56 1.31 2.84 -10.99
N ILE A 57 0.68 3.92 -11.42
CA ILE A 57 1.32 4.99 -12.21
C ILE A 57 2.44 5.64 -11.40
N ALA A 58 2.22 5.95 -10.12
CA ALA A 58 3.25 6.53 -9.27
C ALA A 58 4.47 5.61 -9.13
N HIS A 59 4.28 4.29 -9.00
CA HIS A 59 5.38 3.31 -8.96
C HIS A 59 6.20 3.28 -10.26
N GLU A 60 5.55 3.48 -11.40
CA GLU A 60 6.20 3.49 -12.73
C GLU A 60 6.89 4.83 -13.04
N LEU A 61 6.33 5.94 -12.55
CA LEU A 61 6.75 7.29 -12.90
C LEU A 61 7.95 7.78 -12.08
N VAL A 62 8.02 7.44 -10.79
CA VAL A 62 9.04 7.96 -9.87
C VAL A 62 10.38 7.24 -10.00
N ASP A 63 11.48 7.98 -9.84
CA ASP A 63 12.81 7.37 -9.78
C ASP A 63 12.98 6.61 -8.45
N SER A 64 12.96 5.28 -8.53
CA SER A 64 13.12 4.37 -7.39
C SER A 64 14.42 4.56 -6.59
N ARG A 65 15.43 5.24 -7.15
CA ARG A 65 16.67 5.59 -6.44
C ARG A 65 16.49 6.77 -5.49
N ILE A 66 15.45 7.59 -5.71
CA ILE A 66 15.10 8.75 -4.88
C ILE A 66 14.02 8.37 -3.87
N VAL A 67 12.92 7.75 -4.34
CA VAL A 67 11.80 7.33 -3.51
C VAL A 67 11.21 6.03 -4.05
N SER A 68 10.96 5.08 -3.16
CA SER A 68 10.32 3.81 -3.50
C SER A 68 8.85 3.87 -3.11
N ILE A 69 7.97 3.64 -4.09
CA ILE A 69 6.52 3.50 -3.91
C ILE A 69 6.18 2.01 -3.94
N PRO A 70 5.39 1.47 -2.99
CA PRO A 70 5.03 0.06 -3.01
C PRO A 70 4.30 -0.35 -4.27
N ARG A 71 4.65 -1.50 -4.84
CA ARG A 71 3.95 -2.08 -5.99
C ARG A 71 2.54 -2.52 -5.60
N VAL A 72 1.57 -2.30 -6.49
CA VAL A 72 0.22 -2.88 -6.39
C VAL A 72 0.12 -4.16 -7.22
N TYR A 73 -0.58 -5.17 -6.72
CA TYR A 73 -0.69 -6.49 -7.34
C TYR A 73 -2.09 -6.82 -7.83
N ASP A 74 -3.13 -6.46 -7.09
CA ASP A 74 -4.53 -6.74 -7.46
C ASP A 74 -5.46 -5.68 -6.86
N PHE A 75 -6.58 -5.44 -7.56
CA PHE A 75 -7.72 -4.68 -7.07
C PHE A 75 -9.01 -5.42 -7.38
N PHE A 76 -9.87 -5.55 -6.37
CA PHE A 76 -11.20 -6.13 -6.52
C PHE A 76 -12.20 -5.55 -5.52
N LEU A 77 -13.47 -5.76 -5.81
CA LEU A 77 -14.60 -5.45 -4.94
C LEU A 77 -15.22 -6.77 -4.47
N ASP A 78 -15.74 -6.81 -3.23
CA ASP A 78 -16.65 -7.87 -2.83
C ASP A 78 -18.11 -7.56 -3.20
N GLU A 79 -19.02 -8.48 -2.90
CA GLU A 79 -20.45 -8.37 -3.20
C GLU A 79 -21.13 -7.18 -2.50
N GLN A 80 -20.51 -6.63 -1.44
CA GLN A 80 -21.02 -5.49 -0.68
C GLN A 80 -20.43 -4.16 -1.19
N GLY A 81 -19.58 -4.20 -2.21
CA GLY A 81 -18.88 -3.03 -2.75
C GLY A 81 -17.67 -2.60 -1.92
N TRP A 82 -17.20 -3.43 -0.99
CA TRP A 82 -15.98 -3.15 -0.24
C TRP A 82 -14.77 -3.32 -1.17
N GLY A 83 -13.87 -2.35 -1.17
CA GLY A 83 -12.67 -2.38 -2.01
C GLY A 83 -11.47 -3.01 -1.32
N TYR A 84 -10.64 -3.68 -2.12
CA TYR A 84 -9.40 -4.34 -1.69
C TYR A 84 -8.27 -3.99 -2.66
N ILE A 85 -7.16 -3.47 -2.14
CA ILE A 85 -5.90 -3.30 -2.87
C ILE A 85 -4.85 -4.19 -2.22
N VAL A 86 -4.39 -5.20 -2.95
CA VAL A 86 -3.26 -6.03 -2.54
C VAL A 86 -1.97 -5.35 -3.03
N MET A 87 -1.05 -5.07 -2.13
CA MET A 87 0.17 -4.31 -2.43
C MET A 87 1.37 -4.79 -1.62
N GLU A 88 2.55 -4.34 -2.03
CA GLU A 88 3.83 -4.65 -1.40
C GLU A 88 3.89 -4.18 0.06
N LEU A 89 4.40 -5.05 0.93
CA LEU A 89 4.76 -4.68 2.30
C LEU A 89 6.12 -3.96 2.31
N MET A 90 6.11 -2.65 2.48
CA MET A 90 7.34 -1.86 2.62
C MET A 90 8.03 -2.14 3.95
N LYS A 91 9.28 -2.60 3.90
CA LYS A 91 10.13 -2.74 5.09
C LYS A 91 10.75 -1.38 5.40
N GLY A 92 10.53 -0.89 6.60
CA GLY A 92 11.05 0.40 7.03
C GLY A 92 10.64 0.75 8.45
N LYS A 93 11.01 1.95 8.88
CA LYS A 93 10.58 2.53 10.15
C LYS A 93 9.90 3.86 9.87
N VAL A 94 8.80 4.12 10.56
CA VAL A 94 8.20 5.46 10.58
C VAL A 94 9.19 6.39 11.29
N ILE A 95 9.52 7.51 10.65
CA ILE A 95 10.36 8.55 11.25
C ILE A 95 9.42 9.64 11.76
N ASP A 96 9.13 9.60 13.05
CA ASP A 96 8.31 10.58 13.75
C ASP A 96 8.80 10.67 15.21
N PRO A 97 9.31 11.82 15.69
CA PRO A 97 9.46 13.09 14.97
C PRO A 97 10.63 13.08 13.95
N LEU A 98 10.48 13.88 12.88
CA LEU A 98 11.52 14.10 11.87
C LEU A 98 12.56 15.13 12.34
N ASN A 99 13.49 14.70 13.20
CA ASN A 99 14.51 15.58 13.78
C ASN A 99 15.93 15.37 13.23
N ASP A 100 16.17 14.25 12.56
CA ASP A 100 17.49 13.94 12.01
C ASP A 100 17.73 14.74 10.71
N VAL A 101 18.84 15.50 10.66
CA VAL A 101 19.16 16.38 9.53
C VAL A 101 19.29 15.59 8.22
N SER A 102 19.84 14.37 8.27
CA SER A 102 19.99 13.53 7.07
C SER A 102 18.62 13.05 6.56
N ALA A 103 17.70 12.70 7.47
CA ALA A 103 16.33 12.34 7.12
C ALA A 103 15.57 13.54 6.52
N ILE A 104 15.73 14.75 7.08
CA ILE A 104 15.16 15.99 6.54
C ILE A 104 15.67 16.25 5.11
N GLN A 105 16.97 16.11 4.87
CA GLN A 105 17.56 16.27 3.54
C GLN A 105 17.02 15.24 2.54
N ARG A 106 16.82 13.98 2.97
CA ARG A 106 16.20 12.96 2.13
C ARG A 106 14.76 13.30 1.77
N VAL A 107 13.96 13.77 2.72
CA VAL A 107 12.58 14.23 2.45
C VAL A 107 12.58 15.40 1.47
N ALA A 108 13.47 16.38 1.65
CA ALA A 108 13.63 17.50 0.71
C ALA A 108 13.98 17.03 -0.71
N SER A 109 14.85 16.02 -0.84
CA SER A 109 15.17 15.40 -2.14
C SER A 109 13.96 14.73 -2.79
N VAL A 110 13.12 14.06 -2.01
CA VAL A 110 11.87 13.45 -2.52
C VAL A 110 10.90 14.52 -3.02
N LEU A 111 10.71 15.59 -2.25
CA LEU A 111 9.85 16.72 -2.65
C LEU A 111 10.37 17.42 -3.90
N GLY A 112 11.69 17.64 -3.97
CA GLY A 112 12.35 18.20 -5.16
C GLY A 112 12.15 17.32 -6.40
N HIS A 113 12.20 16.00 -6.25
CA HIS A 113 11.88 15.09 -7.34
C HIS A 113 10.41 15.19 -7.77
N PHE A 114 9.47 15.20 -6.84
CA PHE A 114 8.05 15.34 -7.17
C PHE A 114 7.73 16.64 -7.91
N ALA A 115 8.40 17.73 -7.58
CA ALA A 115 8.25 19.01 -8.27
C ALA A 115 8.70 18.99 -9.75
N THR A 116 9.42 17.93 -10.19
CA THR A 116 9.82 17.78 -11.61
C THR A 116 8.71 17.25 -12.50
N PHE A 117 7.65 16.67 -11.95
CA PHE A 117 6.50 16.14 -12.70
C PHE A 117 5.50 17.23 -13.12
N ALA A 118 6.00 18.37 -13.61
CA ALA A 118 5.17 19.51 -14.01
C ALA A 118 4.00 19.06 -14.91
N ILE A 119 2.79 19.45 -14.50
CA ILE A 119 1.54 19.46 -15.27
C ILE A 119 1.59 20.62 -16.26
#